data_AF-A0A150PES7-F1
#
_entry.id   AF-A0A150PES7-F1
#
_cell.length_a   1.000
_cell.length_b   1.000
_cell.length_c   1.000
_cell.angle_alpha   90.00
_cell.angle_beta   90.00
_cell.angle_gamma   90.00
#
_symmetry.space_group_name_H-M   'P 1'
#
loop_
_entity.id
_entity.type
_entity.pdbx_description
1 polymer ?
#
loop_
_entity_poly.entity_id
_entity_poly.type
_entity_poly.pdbx_seq_one_letter_code
_entity_poly.pdbx_strand_id
1 'polypeptide(L)' 'AVRLYGLTVAEAILGATREAARSLGLGDVCGALRPGLRADLAIWDLPHENAIVQPWGTSRALAVLRDGEIIAARG' A
#
# COMPACT_ATOMS: atom_id res chain seq x y z
N ALA A 1 -7.58 4.70 -11.24
CA ALA A 1 -8.65 4.57 -10.24
C ALA A 1 -9.24 5.92 -9.86
N VAL A 2 -8.53 6.79 -9.13
CA VAL A 2 -9.06 8.09 -8.65
C VAL A 2 -9.60 8.98 -9.78
N ARG A 3 -8.76 9.37 -10.76
CA ARG A 3 -9.19 10.28 -11.84
C ARG A 3 -10.16 9.64 -12.83
N LEU A 4 -9.92 8.37 -13.21
CA LEU A 4 -10.68 7.70 -14.27
C LEU A 4 -12.04 7.17 -13.80
N TYR A 5 -12.16 6.79 -12.53
CA TYR A 5 -13.35 6.12 -11.98
C TYR A 5 -13.99 6.86 -10.81
N GLY A 6 -13.47 8.05 -10.46
CA GLY A 6 -14.09 8.92 -9.44
C GLY A 6 -13.92 8.45 -8.00
N LEU A 7 -13.04 7.47 -7.73
CA LEU A 7 -12.75 7.05 -6.36
C LEU A 7 -12.04 8.16 -5.59
N THR A 8 -12.35 8.31 -4.32
CA THR A 8 -11.51 9.06 -3.39
C THR A 8 -10.13 8.39 -3.23
N VAL A 9 -9.14 9.15 -2.76
CA VAL A 9 -7.81 8.59 -2.46
C VAL A 9 -7.92 7.48 -1.42
N ALA A 10 -8.72 7.68 -0.38
CA ALA A 10 -8.94 6.68 0.67
C ALA A 10 -9.52 5.38 0.10
N GLU A 11 -10.54 5.46 -0.75
CA GLU A 11 -11.11 4.27 -1.41
C GLU A 11 -10.09 3.56 -2.29
N ALA A 12 -9.26 4.31 -3.04
CA ALA A 12 -8.23 3.70 -3.88
C ALA A 12 -7.17 2.98 -3.04
N ILE A 13 -6.71 3.57 -1.93
CA ILE A 13 -5.74 2.95 -1.03
C ILE A 13 -6.34 1.73 -0.34
N LEU A 14 -7.55 1.83 0.21
CA LEU A 14 -8.24 0.71 0.85
C LEU A 14 -8.53 -0.42 -0.15
N GLY A 15 -8.91 -0.08 -1.38
CA GLY A 15 -9.11 -1.00 -2.49
C GLY A 15 -7.86 -1.80 -2.84
N ALA A 16 -6.68 -1.19 -2.73
CA ALA A 16 -5.39 -1.83 -3.00
C ALA A 16 -4.75 -2.50 -1.76
N THR A 17 -5.38 -2.45 -0.59
CA THR A 17 -4.85 -2.98 0.67
C THR A 17 -5.89 -3.85 1.37
N ARG A 18 -6.68 -3.28 2.29
CA ARG A 18 -7.63 -4.00 3.14
C ARG A 18 -8.67 -4.76 2.33
N GLU A 19 -9.27 -4.12 1.34
CA GLU A 19 -10.33 -4.75 0.54
C GLU A 19 -9.77 -5.75 -0.47
N ALA A 20 -8.54 -5.55 -0.97
CA ALA A 20 -7.82 -6.54 -1.77
C ALA A 20 -7.51 -7.81 -0.96
N ALA A 21 -7.02 -7.67 0.27
CA ALA A 21 -6.79 -8.83 1.13
C ALA A 21 -8.11 -9.54 1.46
N ARG A 22 -9.18 -8.79 1.75
CA ARG A 22 -10.51 -9.35 2.05
C ARG A 22 -11.09 -10.13 0.87
N SER A 23 -10.96 -9.62 -0.37
CA SER A 23 -11.50 -10.31 -1.56
C SER A 23 -10.80 -11.64 -1.87
N LEU A 24 -9.56 -11.81 -1.39
CA LEU A 24 -8.77 -13.04 -1.50
C LEU A 24 -8.90 -13.96 -0.28
N GLY A 25 -9.71 -13.62 0.72
CA GLY A 25 -9.80 -14.39 1.98
C GLY A 25 -8.57 -14.25 2.88
N LEU A 26 -7.75 -13.20 2.70
CA LEU A 26 -6.50 -12.94 3.43
C LEU A 26 -6.63 -11.80 4.45
N GLY A 27 -7.84 -11.33 4.75
CA GLY A 27 -8.07 -10.18 5.64
C GLY A 27 -7.55 -10.37 7.07
N ASP A 28 -7.43 -11.61 7.54
CA ASP A 28 -6.84 -11.96 8.83
C ASP A 28 -5.33 -12.20 8.76
N VAL A 29 -4.73 -12.08 7.58
CA VAL A 29 -3.29 -12.34 7.33
C VAL A 29 -2.55 -11.06 6.96
N CYS A 30 -3.10 -10.23 6.06
CA CYS A 30 -2.42 -9.01 5.59
C CYS A 30 -3.39 -7.92 5.12
N GLY A 31 -2.86 -6.84 4.55
CA GLY A 31 -3.64 -5.73 3.97
C GLY A 31 -4.01 -4.61 4.95
N ALA A 32 -3.61 -4.71 6.21
CA ALA A 32 -3.77 -3.65 7.20
C ALA A 32 -2.57 -3.58 8.16
N LEU A 33 -2.33 -2.39 8.71
CA LEU A 33 -1.33 -2.18 9.76
C LEU A 33 -1.94 -2.49 11.12
N ARG A 34 -1.80 -3.74 11.59
CA ARG A 34 -2.34 -4.19 12.87
C ARG A 34 -1.44 -5.29 13.46
N PRO A 35 -1.19 -5.30 14.78
CA PRO A 35 -0.48 -6.40 15.43
C PRO A 35 -1.10 -7.76 15.10
N GLY A 36 -0.24 -8.76 14.85
CA GLY A 36 -0.65 -10.12 14.48
C GLY A 36 -0.87 -10.34 12.97
N LEU A 37 -0.88 -9.28 12.16
CA LEU A 37 -0.84 -9.41 10.69
C LEU A 37 0.60 -9.49 10.18
N ARG A 38 0.77 -10.09 9.01
CA ARG A 38 2.05 -10.19 8.30
C ARG A 38 2.60 -8.79 8.01
N ALA A 39 3.90 -8.61 8.21
CA ALA A 39 4.60 -7.35 8.02
C ALA A 39 4.90 -7.09 6.52
N ASP A 40 3.85 -6.98 5.72
CA ASP A 40 3.91 -6.53 4.32
C ASP A 40 3.76 -5.01 4.26
N LEU A 41 4.88 -4.29 4.10
CA LEU A 41 4.92 -2.83 4.24
C LEU A 41 5.56 -2.18 3.02
N ALA A 42 5.09 -1.00 2.66
CA ALA A 42 5.83 -0.09 1.80
C ALA A 42 6.03 1.22 2.56
N ILE A 43 7.27 1.68 2.59
CA ILE A 43 7.69 2.89 3.29
C ILE A 43 7.97 3.93 2.22
N TRP A 44 7.33 5.10 2.31
CA TRP A 44 7.45 6.16 1.32
C TRP A 44 8.00 7.44 1.94
N ASP A 45 8.76 8.18 1.15
CA ASP A 45 9.08 9.59 1.40
C ASP A 45 8.15 10.47 0.57
N LEU A 46 6.97 10.76 1.13
CA LEU A 46 5.91 11.51 0.48
C LEU A 46 5.27 12.50 1.48
N PRO A 47 4.82 13.67 1.02
CA PRO A 47 4.32 14.72 1.90
C PRO A 47 2.95 14.42 2.53
N HIS A 48 2.14 13.54 1.92
CA HIS A 48 0.81 13.13 2.38
C HIS A 48 0.29 11.94 1.56
N GLU A 49 -0.76 11.26 2.02
CA GLU A 49 -1.34 10.06 1.40
C GLU A 49 -1.85 10.27 -0.03
N ASN A 50 -2.34 11.47 -0.37
CA ASN A 50 -2.79 11.78 -1.75
C ASN A 50 -1.66 11.69 -2.79
N ALA A 51 -0.41 11.73 -2.35
CA ALA A 51 0.75 11.59 -3.20
C ALA A 51 0.95 10.13 -3.65
N ILE A 52 0.44 9.14 -2.91
CA ILE A 52 0.63 7.71 -3.21
C ILE A 52 0.02 7.33 -4.57
N VAL A 53 -1.10 7.96 -4.94
CA VAL A 53 -1.85 7.65 -6.17
C VAL A 53 -1.45 8.49 -7.39
N GLN A 54 -0.44 9.36 -7.26
CA GLN A 54 0.02 10.20 -8.37
C GLN A 54 0.93 9.44 -9.33
N PRO A 55 0.92 9.76 -10.63
CA PRO A 55 1.74 9.10 -11.63
C PRO A 55 3.18 9.64 -11.59
N TRP A 56 3.98 9.19 -10.62
CA TRP A 56 5.37 9.65 -10.48
C TRP A 56 6.33 9.16 -11.57
N GLY A 57 5.96 8.14 -12.35
CA GLY A 57 6.80 7.52 -13.38
C GLY A 57 7.98 6.68 -12.85
N THR A 58 8.26 6.75 -11.54
CA THR A 58 9.24 5.94 -10.83
C THR A 58 8.74 5.62 -9.42
N SER A 59 9.34 4.62 -8.77
CA SER A 59 9.03 4.30 -7.38
C SER A 59 9.45 5.46 -6.46
N ARG A 60 8.57 5.80 -5.52
CA ARG A 60 8.84 6.73 -4.41
C ARG A 60 9.01 6.02 -3.08
N ALA A 61 9.00 4.68 -3.08
CA ALA A 61 9.23 3.90 -1.87
C ALA A 61 10.70 3.99 -1.46
N LEU A 62 10.95 4.29 -0.19
CA LEU A 62 12.24 4.14 0.46
C LEU A 62 12.57 2.67 0.68
N ALA A 63 11.58 1.88 1.09
CA ALA A 63 11.73 0.45 1.28
C ALA A 63 10.41 -0.30 1.06
N VAL A 64 10.50 -1.56 0.69
CA VAL A 64 9.39 -2.50 0.61
C VAL A 64 9.77 -3.74 1.39
N LEU A 65 8.91 -4.11 2.33
CA LEU A 65 9.04 -5.28 3.17
C LEU A 65 7.96 -6.29 2.79
N ARG A 66 8.32 -7.57 2.78
CA ARG A 66 7.40 -8.70 2.68
C ARG A 66 7.72 -9.65 3.82
N ASP A 67 6.71 -9.97 4.62
CA ASP A 67 6.88 -10.82 5.80
C ASP A 67 8.02 -10.35 6.73
N GLY A 68 8.19 -9.03 6.87
CA GLY A 68 9.26 -8.43 7.67
C GLY A 68 10.63 -8.33 6.98
N GLU A 69 10.83 -9.00 5.85
CA GLU A 69 12.08 -8.96 5.09
C GLU A 69 12.09 -7.80 4.08
N ILE A 70 13.17 -7.01 4.05
CA ILE A 70 13.34 -5.95 3.05
C ILE A 70 13.64 -6.59 1.68
N ILE A 71 12.70 -6.45 0.74
CA ILE A 71 12.84 -6.99 -0.63
C ILE A 71 13.24 -5.93 -1.65
N ALA A 72 13.12 -4.65 -1.30
CA ALA A 72 13.63 -3.53 -2.07
C ALA A 72 13.91 -2.36 -1.13
N ALA A 73 15.02 -1.65 -1.35
CA ALA A 73 15.33 -0.41 -0.65
C ALA A 73 15.99 0.56 -1.62
N ARG A 74 15.71 1.85 -1.44
CA ARG A 74 16.42 2.93 -2.11
C ARG A 74 17.72 3.17 -1.34
N GLY A 75 18.85 3.02 -2.03
CA GLY A 75 20.18 3.35 -1.49
C GLY A 75 20.39 4.84 -1.31
#